data_AF-A0A6G3XZL5-F1
#
_entry.id   AF-A0A6G3XZL5-F1
#
_cell.length_a   1.000
_cell.length_b   1.000
_cell.length_c   1.000
_cell.angle_alpha   90.00
_cell.angle_beta   90.00
_cell.angle_gamma   90.00
#
_symmetry.space_group_name_H-M   'P 1'
#
loop_
_entity.id
_entity.type
_entity.pdbx_description
1 polymer ?
#
loop_
_entity_poly.entity_id
_entity_poly.type
_entity_poly.pdbx_seq_one_letter_code
_entity_poly.pdbx_strand_id
1 'polypeptide(L)'
;LVAQRYTAPVKTPPAQSARFRTMKADVAGKKTRLAAHAPAAAESKASQDAAVAPPDDKEAQGKAANAEKMNAAEPGEFDKKAFIDAVNKAIDAQAPKNLDEADKFAKSGKADQVKAEVDGKVTDGRETSAKDIDTATKAPPDTAAAKDKDVTPLTPDAAPGNPGAPSATDAVPEKQPAAVTDFSEGPAENDQAMADAEVTEEQLAKGNEPEFDEALSAKKTSEADAAKAPAKGKAAQDQQLTTAKQNAAASGAQAMAGLTATRATAGKEVDGGKSDTKSKDEKKRAEVTAKLQKVYDGTKKDVEDTLSGLDKKVDSAFTSGEKAARDAFTADHKSRMKKYKDKRYSGLLGKGRWVKDKFAGLPKAANDLYQESRKLYVAKMQTVISSVA
;
A
#
# COMPACT_ATOMS: atom_id res chain seq x y z
N LEU A 1 66.09 -60.23 -0.26
CA LEU A 1 64.97 -59.28 -0.11
C LEU A 1 63.67 -60.02 -0.34
N VAL A 2 63.24 -60.78 0.66
CA VAL A 2 61.90 -61.39 0.66
C VAL A 2 60.93 -60.26 0.96
N ALA A 3 60.07 -59.95 -0.01
CA ALA A 3 59.00 -58.99 0.17
C ALA A 3 58.04 -59.52 1.23
N GLN A 4 58.07 -58.92 2.43
CA GLN A 4 57.05 -59.11 3.47
C GLN A 4 55.67 -59.05 2.83
N ARG A 5 54.97 -60.18 2.79
CA ARG A 5 53.56 -60.20 2.42
C ARG A 5 52.77 -59.69 3.63
N TYR A 6 52.77 -58.38 3.82
CA TYR A 6 51.73 -57.71 4.59
C TYR A 6 50.38 -57.99 3.91
N THR A 7 49.68 -59.05 4.31
CA THR A 7 48.23 -59.11 4.13
C THR A 7 47.64 -58.11 5.11
N ALA A 8 47.67 -56.83 4.72
CA ALA A 8 47.06 -55.77 5.49
C ALA A 8 45.55 -56.06 5.60
N PRO A 9 44.93 -55.99 6.80
CA PRO A 9 43.53 -55.67 6.85
C PRO A 9 43.44 -54.26 6.26
N VAL A 10 43.03 -54.16 4.98
CA VAL A 10 42.81 -52.88 4.32
C VAL A 10 41.66 -52.22 5.05
N LYS A 11 41.98 -51.45 6.11
CA LYS A 11 40.99 -50.62 6.78
C LYS A 11 40.33 -49.77 5.70
N THR A 12 39.00 -49.68 5.77
CA THR A 12 38.23 -48.73 4.96
C THR A 12 38.93 -47.37 4.99
N PRO A 13 39.11 -46.71 3.83
CA PRO A 13 39.71 -45.39 3.77
C PRO A 13 39.09 -44.47 4.84
N PRO A 14 39.85 -43.59 5.51
CA PRO A 14 39.33 -42.73 6.57
C PRO A 14 38.04 -41.97 6.19
N ALA A 15 37.94 -41.56 4.92
CA ALA A 15 36.78 -40.88 4.34
C ALA A 15 35.49 -41.72 4.28
N GLN A 16 35.59 -43.05 4.40
CA GLN A 16 34.46 -44.00 4.36
C GLN A 16 34.14 -44.58 5.75
N SER A 17 34.90 -44.21 6.78
CA SER A 17 34.68 -44.70 8.15
C SER A 17 33.30 -44.30 8.68
N ALA A 18 32.72 -45.16 9.53
CA ALA A 18 31.42 -44.89 10.16
C ALA A 18 31.44 -43.63 11.05
N ARG A 19 32.57 -43.38 11.74
CA ARG A 19 32.78 -42.17 12.53
C ARG A 19 32.73 -40.92 11.67
N PHE A 20 33.46 -40.89 10.56
CA PHE A 20 33.46 -39.74 9.66
C PHE A 20 32.09 -39.48 9.03
N ARG A 21 31.32 -40.53 8.71
CA ARG A 21 29.92 -40.41 8.29
C ARG A 21 29.03 -39.80 9.37
N THR A 22 29.24 -40.18 10.63
CA THR A 22 28.52 -39.62 11.79
C THR A 22 28.83 -38.13 11.95
N MET A 23 30.10 -37.74 11.85
CA MET A 23 30.51 -36.33 11.89
C MET A 23 29.87 -35.52 10.76
N LYS A 24 29.83 -36.05 9.53
CA LYS A 24 29.13 -35.40 8.40
C LYS A 24 27.64 -35.19 8.68
N ALA A 25 26.97 -36.19 9.26
CA ALA A 25 25.56 -36.10 9.63
C ALA A 25 25.31 -35.05 10.72
N ASP A 26 26.19 -34.97 11.73
CA ASP A 26 26.14 -33.92 12.76
C ASP A 26 26.26 -32.53 12.14
N VAL A 27 27.25 -32.30 11.28
CA VAL A 27 27.43 -31.03 10.56
C VAL A 27 26.20 -30.68 9.71
N ALA A 28 25.61 -31.65 9.01
CA ALA A 28 24.41 -31.44 8.21
C ALA A 28 23.19 -31.07 9.08
N GLY A 29 23.02 -31.72 10.23
CA GLY A 29 21.96 -31.40 11.20
C GLY A 29 22.12 -29.99 11.77
N LYS A 30 23.34 -29.61 12.14
CA LYS A 30 23.68 -28.25 12.63
C LYS A 30 23.42 -27.18 11.57
N LYS A 31 23.79 -27.44 10.31
CA LYS A 31 23.46 -26.57 9.17
C LYS A 31 21.96 -26.36 9.04
N THR A 32 21.18 -27.45 9.10
CA THR A 32 19.72 -27.39 8.98
C THR A 32 19.10 -26.54 10.08
N ARG A 33 19.58 -26.70 11.33
CA ARG A 33 19.12 -25.87 12.46
C ARG A 33 19.42 -24.39 12.27
N LEU A 34 20.63 -24.05 11.79
CA LEU A 34 21.02 -22.65 11.53
C LEU A 34 20.27 -22.03 10.35
N ALA A 35 19.88 -22.84 9.36
CA ALA A 35 19.11 -22.39 8.21
C ALA A 35 17.63 -22.12 8.52
N ALA A 36 17.14 -22.42 9.73
CA ALA A 36 15.77 -22.09 10.11
C ALA A 36 15.55 -20.57 10.10
N HIS A 37 14.47 -20.15 9.45
CA HIS A 37 14.02 -18.77 9.38
C HIS A 37 12.50 -18.73 9.14
N ALA A 38 11.88 -17.59 9.41
CA ALA A 38 10.46 -17.40 9.11
C ALA A 38 10.20 -17.49 7.59
N PRO A 39 8.99 -17.89 7.16
CA PRO A 39 8.61 -17.87 5.75
C PRO A 39 8.61 -16.44 5.20
N ALA A 40 9.03 -16.26 3.95
CA ALA A 40 9.07 -14.94 3.29
C ALA A 40 7.71 -14.20 3.30
N ALA A 41 6.61 -14.94 3.13
CA ALA A 41 5.26 -14.37 3.18
C ALA A 41 4.91 -13.79 4.57
N ALA A 42 5.37 -14.44 5.64
CA ALA A 42 5.15 -13.96 7.00
C ALA A 42 5.94 -12.67 7.27
N GLU A 43 7.20 -12.60 6.84
CA GLU A 43 8.02 -11.39 6.99
C GLU A 43 7.52 -10.23 6.13
N SER A 44 7.05 -10.52 4.91
CA SER A 44 6.42 -9.52 4.05
C SER A 44 5.15 -8.95 4.69
N LYS A 45 4.29 -9.82 5.26
CA LYS A 45 3.12 -9.39 6.01
C LYS A 45 3.50 -8.56 7.23
N ALA A 46 4.47 -9.00 8.05
CA ALA A 46 4.94 -8.24 9.20
C ALA A 46 5.42 -6.84 8.80
N SER A 47 6.07 -6.71 7.63
CA SER A 47 6.52 -5.42 7.09
C SER A 47 5.36 -4.49 6.73
N GLN A 48 4.30 -5.02 6.13
CA GLN A 48 3.09 -4.26 5.81
C GLN A 48 2.30 -3.90 7.08
N ASP A 49 2.22 -4.83 8.03
CA ASP A 49 1.56 -4.62 9.32
C ASP A 49 2.31 -3.54 10.14
N ALA A 50 3.62 -3.39 9.95
CA ALA A 50 4.43 -2.34 10.58
C ALA A 50 4.39 -0.98 9.90
N ALA A 51 3.86 -0.89 8.67
CA ALA A 51 3.74 0.38 7.95
C ALA A 51 2.75 1.32 8.65
N VAL A 52 3.12 2.58 8.78
CA VAL A 52 2.28 3.62 9.38
C VAL A 52 1.44 4.32 8.30
N ALA A 53 0.16 4.55 8.59
CA ALA A 53 -0.69 5.36 7.70
C ALA A 53 -0.25 6.83 7.73
N PRO A 54 -0.37 7.59 6.63
CA PRO A 54 -0.08 9.02 6.65
C PRO A 54 -1.02 9.77 7.62
N PRO A 55 -0.61 10.92 8.18
CA PRO A 55 -1.44 11.69 9.12
C PRO A 55 -2.85 12.01 8.61
N ASP A 56 -2.97 12.24 7.31
CA ASP A 56 -4.22 12.66 6.67
C ASP A 56 -5.07 11.48 6.16
N ASP A 57 -4.71 10.23 6.50
CA ASP A 57 -5.44 9.03 6.07
C ASP A 57 -6.90 9.06 6.52
N LYS A 58 -7.18 9.49 7.76
CA LYS A 58 -8.56 9.65 8.26
C LYS A 58 -9.35 10.68 7.48
N GLU A 59 -8.71 11.80 7.13
CA GLU A 59 -9.36 12.83 6.33
C GLU A 59 -9.67 12.29 4.93
N ALA A 60 -8.74 11.54 4.31
CA ALA A 60 -8.98 10.92 3.01
C ALA A 60 -10.12 9.87 3.06
N GLN A 61 -10.20 9.06 4.11
CA GLN A 61 -11.33 8.14 4.33
C GLN A 61 -12.65 8.92 4.47
N GLY A 62 -12.65 10.03 5.23
CA GLY A 62 -13.83 10.85 5.39
C GLY A 62 -14.25 11.60 4.12
N LYS A 63 -13.28 12.00 3.28
CA LYS A 63 -13.52 12.56 1.95
C LYS A 63 -14.15 11.51 1.04
N ALA A 64 -13.67 10.27 1.06
CA ALA A 64 -14.29 9.17 0.31
C ALA A 64 -15.74 8.92 0.76
N ALA A 65 -16.01 8.89 2.07
CA ALA A 65 -17.36 8.76 2.60
C ALA A 65 -18.27 9.95 2.21
N ASN A 66 -17.73 11.17 2.19
CA ASN A 66 -18.50 12.34 1.76
C ASN A 66 -18.75 12.35 0.24
N ALA A 67 -17.83 11.81 -0.57
CA ALA A 67 -18.04 11.64 -2.01
C ALA A 67 -19.27 10.77 -2.30
N GLU A 68 -19.50 9.71 -1.52
CA GLU A 68 -20.71 8.88 -1.64
C GLU A 68 -21.98 9.66 -1.28
N LYS A 69 -21.92 10.55 -0.28
CA LYS A 69 -23.05 11.44 0.06
C LYS A 69 -23.31 12.46 -1.04
N MET A 70 -22.27 13.04 -1.63
CA MET A 70 -22.39 13.94 -2.77
C MET A 70 -22.99 13.23 -3.98
N ASN A 71 -22.60 11.97 -4.23
CA ASN A 71 -23.14 11.16 -5.31
C ASN A 71 -24.62 10.77 -5.08
N ALA A 72 -25.04 10.61 -3.83
CA ALA A 72 -26.43 10.32 -3.47
C ALA A 72 -27.33 11.57 -3.42
N ALA A 73 -26.77 12.78 -3.48
CA ALA A 73 -27.54 14.01 -3.45
C ALA A 73 -28.23 14.25 -4.79
N GLU A 74 -29.56 14.40 -4.77
CA GLU A 74 -30.37 14.68 -5.95
C GLU A 74 -30.75 16.17 -5.99
N PRO A 75 -30.96 16.75 -7.19
CA PRO A 75 -31.49 18.09 -7.31
C PRO A 75 -32.93 18.14 -6.78
N GLY A 76 -33.26 19.20 -6.05
CA GLY A 76 -34.62 19.45 -5.57
C GLY A 76 -35.59 19.73 -6.70
N GLU A 77 -36.88 19.42 -6.48
CA GLU A 77 -37.92 19.69 -7.46
C GLU A 77 -38.27 21.19 -7.53
N PHE A 78 -38.38 21.72 -8.74
CA PHE A 78 -38.87 23.08 -8.97
C PHE A 78 -40.39 23.08 -9.21
N ASP A 79 -41.16 23.65 -8.28
CA ASP A 79 -42.61 23.82 -8.44
C ASP A 79 -42.93 24.99 -9.39
N LYS A 80 -42.94 24.66 -10.68
CA LYS A 80 -43.32 25.58 -11.76
C LYS A 80 -44.71 26.19 -11.55
N LYS A 81 -45.67 25.44 -11.02
CA LYS A 81 -47.04 25.92 -10.84
C LYS A 81 -47.09 26.96 -9.73
N ALA A 82 -46.50 26.67 -8.57
CA ALA A 82 -46.42 27.63 -7.46
C ALA A 82 -45.66 28.89 -7.87
N PHE A 83 -44.59 28.76 -8.66
CA PHE A 83 -43.86 29.91 -9.20
C PHE A 83 -44.76 30.80 -10.07
N ILE A 84 -45.50 30.21 -11.02
CA ILE A 84 -46.44 30.94 -11.88
C ILE A 84 -47.56 31.61 -11.07
N ASP A 85 -48.09 30.91 -10.07
CA ASP A 85 -49.14 31.45 -9.20
C ASP A 85 -48.60 32.63 -8.37
N ALA A 86 -47.34 32.58 -7.92
CA ALA A 86 -46.66 33.70 -7.25
C ALA A 86 -46.43 34.91 -8.19
N VAL A 87 -45.98 34.68 -9.43
CA VAL A 87 -45.84 35.72 -10.46
C VAL A 87 -47.18 36.41 -10.71
N ASN A 88 -48.25 35.63 -10.87
CA ASN A 88 -49.60 36.15 -11.07
C ASN A 88 -50.04 37.04 -9.89
N LYS A 89 -49.79 36.58 -8.67
CA LYS A 89 -50.13 37.33 -7.44
C LYS A 89 -49.34 38.63 -7.32
N ALA A 90 -48.05 38.63 -7.66
CA ALA A 90 -47.19 39.81 -7.67
C ALA A 90 -47.72 40.89 -8.65
N ILE A 91 -48.10 40.46 -9.86
CA ILE A 91 -48.69 41.36 -10.86
C ILE A 91 -50.05 41.90 -10.38
N ASP A 92 -50.90 41.05 -9.80
CA ASP A 92 -52.23 41.46 -9.31
C ASP A 92 -52.13 42.47 -8.16
N ALA A 93 -51.18 42.29 -7.25
CA ALA A 93 -50.93 43.25 -6.17
C ALA A 93 -50.57 44.64 -6.70
N GLN A 94 -49.96 44.69 -7.89
CA GLN A 94 -49.51 45.93 -8.54
C GLN A 94 -50.50 46.50 -9.54
N ALA A 95 -51.68 45.90 -9.71
CA ALA A 95 -52.69 46.38 -10.65
C ALA A 95 -53.06 47.87 -10.43
N PRO A 96 -53.23 48.67 -11.50
CA PRO A 96 -53.59 50.09 -11.37
C PRO A 96 -55.01 50.23 -10.79
N LYS A 97 -55.19 51.13 -9.82
CA LYS A 97 -56.51 51.33 -9.16
C LYS A 97 -57.40 52.36 -9.87
N ASN A 98 -56.80 53.19 -10.73
CA ASN A 98 -57.47 54.25 -11.47
C ASN A 98 -56.80 54.47 -12.83
N LEU A 99 -57.42 55.30 -13.67
CA LEU A 99 -56.94 55.58 -15.01
C LEU A 99 -55.60 56.34 -15.06
N ASP A 100 -55.27 57.16 -14.05
CA ASP A 100 -53.97 57.83 -13.99
C ASP A 100 -52.85 56.84 -13.73
N GLU A 101 -53.05 55.91 -12.78
CA GLU A 101 -52.13 54.83 -12.49
C GLU A 101 -51.95 53.88 -13.67
N ALA A 102 -53.03 53.58 -14.39
CA ALA A 102 -52.96 52.74 -15.59
C ALA A 102 -52.15 53.46 -16.69
N ASP A 103 -52.36 54.76 -16.91
CA ASP A 103 -51.63 55.53 -17.92
C ASP A 103 -50.14 55.72 -17.56
N LYS A 104 -49.85 55.90 -16.27
CA LYS A 104 -48.50 56.08 -15.76
C LYS A 104 -47.85 54.78 -15.31
N PHE A 105 -48.48 53.62 -15.53
CA PHE A 105 -48.02 52.33 -15.01
C PHE A 105 -46.54 52.08 -15.35
N ALA A 106 -46.18 52.32 -16.62
CA ALA A 106 -44.81 52.17 -17.12
C ALA A 106 -43.78 53.14 -16.50
N LYS A 107 -44.23 54.19 -15.80
CA LYS A 107 -43.39 55.20 -15.11
C LYS A 107 -43.56 55.15 -13.59
N SER A 108 -44.39 54.24 -13.07
CA SER A 108 -44.79 54.20 -11.66
C SER A 108 -43.85 53.40 -10.76
N GLY A 109 -42.84 52.72 -11.32
CA GLY A 109 -41.97 51.79 -10.59
C GLY A 109 -42.64 50.47 -10.21
N LYS A 110 -43.96 50.33 -10.38
CA LYS A 110 -44.70 49.09 -10.09
C LYS A 110 -44.24 47.89 -10.91
N ALA A 111 -43.80 48.11 -12.15
CA ALA A 111 -43.22 47.05 -12.98
C ALA A 111 -41.87 46.56 -12.43
N ASP A 112 -41.07 47.46 -11.85
CA ASP A 112 -39.79 47.12 -11.20
C ASP A 112 -40.03 46.39 -9.87
N GLN A 113 -41.13 46.70 -9.17
CA GLN A 113 -41.55 45.96 -7.97
C GLN A 113 -41.98 44.52 -8.30
N VAL A 114 -42.77 44.32 -9.37
CA VAL A 114 -43.08 42.97 -9.86
C VAL A 114 -41.80 42.23 -10.22
N LYS A 115 -40.86 42.88 -10.92
CA LYS A 115 -39.56 42.28 -11.24
C LYS A 115 -38.84 41.83 -9.97
N ALA A 116 -38.71 42.69 -8.96
CA ALA A 116 -38.01 42.37 -7.72
C ALA A 116 -38.65 41.18 -6.96
N GLU A 117 -39.99 41.10 -6.91
CA GLU A 117 -40.68 39.97 -6.30
C GLU A 117 -40.46 38.67 -7.06
N VAL A 118 -40.49 38.71 -8.39
CA VAL A 118 -40.27 37.52 -9.21
C VAL A 118 -38.80 37.10 -9.20
N ASP A 119 -37.85 38.04 -9.26
CA ASP A 119 -36.42 37.77 -9.09
C ASP A 119 -36.18 37.01 -7.77
N GLY A 120 -36.80 37.47 -6.67
CA GLY A 120 -36.73 36.79 -5.37
C GLY A 120 -37.24 35.35 -5.43
N LYS A 121 -38.36 35.10 -6.14
CA LYS A 121 -38.88 33.73 -6.34
C LYS A 121 -37.96 32.85 -7.18
N VAL A 122 -37.22 33.44 -8.12
CA VAL A 122 -36.25 32.71 -8.95
C VAL A 122 -35.03 32.34 -8.11
N THR A 123 -34.57 33.24 -7.26
CA THR A 123 -33.53 32.98 -6.27
C THR A 123 -33.96 31.84 -5.33
N ASP A 124 -35.15 31.94 -4.71
CA ASP A 124 -35.69 30.89 -3.83
C ASP A 124 -35.73 29.52 -4.53
N GLY A 125 -36.19 29.49 -5.79
CA GLY A 125 -36.32 28.27 -6.58
C GLY A 125 -34.97 27.61 -6.87
N ARG A 126 -33.93 28.38 -7.14
CA ARG A 126 -32.57 27.86 -7.34
C ARG A 126 -31.96 27.35 -6.06
N GLU A 127 -32.05 28.13 -4.99
CA GLU A 127 -31.55 27.71 -3.69
C GLU A 127 -32.21 26.40 -3.26
N THR A 128 -33.52 26.26 -3.48
CA THR A 128 -34.25 25.01 -3.19
C THR A 128 -33.81 23.85 -4.08
N SER A 129 -33.64 24.08 -5.37
CA SER A 129 -33.27 23.02 -6.34
C SER A 129 -31.83 22.54 -6.16
N ALA A 130 -30.92 23.42 -5.74
CA ALA A 130 -29.51 23.09 -5.50
C ALA A 130 -29.24 22.64 -4.05
N LYS A 131 -30.20 22.81 -3.13
CA LYS A 131 -30.00 22.73 -1.68
C LYS A 131 -29.26 21.47 -1.23
N ASP A 132 -29.74 20.30 -1.64
CA ASP A 132 -29.23 19.03 -1.15
C ASP A 132 -27.83 18.75 -1.70
N ILE A 133 -27.61 19.05 -2.99
CA ILE A 133 -26.29 18.95 -3.65
C ILE A 133 -25.30 19.94 -3.00
N ASP A 134 -25.70 21.20 -2.80
CA ASP A 134 -24.88 22.24 -2.19
C ASP A 134 -24.51 21.88 -0.75
N THR A 135 -25.50 21.40 0.03
CA THR A 135 -25.30 20.97 1.42
C THR A 135 -24.35 19.78 1.50
N ALA A 136 -24.53 18.75 0.68
CA ALA A 136 -23.66 17.57 0.66
C ALA A 136 -22.23 17.92 0.21
N THR A 137 -22.09 18.84 -0.75
CA THR A 137 -20.79 19.29 -1.29
C THR A 137 -20.04 20.16 -0.28
N LYS A 138 -20.73 21.03 0.46
CA LYS A 138 -20.14 21.90 1.49
C LYS A 138 -19.89 21.19 2.81
N ALA A 139 -20.51 20.04 3.04
CA ALA A 139 -20.30 19.25 4.26
C ALA A 139 -18.80 18.95 4.46
N PRO A 140 -18.30 19.04 5.71
CA PRO A 140 -16.94 18.62 6.01
C PRO A 140 -16.78 17.11 5.80
N PRO A 141 -15.55 16.62 5.55
CA PRO A 141 -15.27 15.19 5.47
C PRO A 141 -15.77 14.43 6.71
N ASP A 142 -16.47 13.31 6.50
CA ASP A 142 -17.04 12.51 7.59
C ASP A 142 -16.02 11.49 8.12
N THR A 143 -15.30 11.87 9.18
CA THR A 143 -14.28 11.01 9.78
C THR A 143 -14.81 10.08 10.87
N ALA A 144 -16.13 10.07 11.15
CA ALA A 144 -16.70 9.27 12.24
C ALA A 144 -16.55 7.76 12.03
N ALA A 145 -16.57 7.31 10.77
CA ALA A 145 -16.34 5.93 10.38
C ALA A 145 -14.87 5.61 10.03
N ALA A 146 -13.98 6.61 10.07
CA ALA A 146 -12.58 6.43 9.69
C ALA A 146 -11.86 5.54 10.71
N LYS A 147 -11.09 4.57 10.22
CA LYS A 147 -10.37 3.61 11.05
C LYS A 147 -8.88 3.84 10.96
N ASP A 148 -8.22 3.87 12.11
CA ASP A 148 -6.77 3.80 12.16
C ASP A 148 -6.29 2.43 11.67
N LYS A 149 -5.15 2.44 11.00
CA LYS A 149 -4.44 1.20 10.71
C LYS A 149 -3.82 0.67 12.00
N ASP A 150 -4.08 -0.59 12.31
CA ASP A 150 -3.33 -1.29 13.35
C ASP A 150 -1.86 -1.45 12.92
N VAL A 151 -0.95 -0.87 13.70
CA VAL A 151 0.49 -0.91 13.44
C VAL A 151 1.14 -1.87 14.42
N THR A 152 1.74 -2.95 13.89
CA THR A 152 2.54 -3.89 14.67
C THR A 152 4.02 -3.66 14.38
N PRO A 153 4.86 -3.26 15.34
CA PRO A 153 6.27 -2.99 15.10
C PRO A 153 7.03 -4.19 14.51
N LEU A 154 8.01 -3.90 13.65
CA LEU A 154 8.92 -4.93 13.13
C LEU A 154 9.71 -5.57 14.27
N THR A 155 9.79 -6.89 14.24
CA THR A 155 10.70 -7.65 15.10
C THR A 155 11.98 -8.00 14.32
N PRO A 156 13.17 -7.71 14.87
CA PRO A 156 14.43 -8.13 14.26
C PRO A 156 14.54 -9.64 14.11
N ASP A 157 15.29 -10.10 13.12
CA ASP A 157 15.58 -11.52 12.96
C ASP A 157 16.35 -12.07 14.18
N ALA A 158 15.87 -13.18 14.71
CA ALA A 158 16.48 -13.89 15.83
C ALA A 158 17.25 -15.11 15.31
N ALA A 159 18.48 -14.88 14.85
CA ALA A 159 19.36 -15.95 14.39
C ALA A 159 19.61 -17.00 15.50
N PRO A 160 19.56 -18.31 15.19
CA PRO A 160 19.90 -19.34 16.17
C PRO A 160 21.35 -19.21 16.65
N GLY A 161 21.60 -19.53 17.91
CA GLY A 161 22.94 -19.51 18.50
C GLY A 161 23.90 -20.53 17.85
N ASN A 162 25.20 -20.37 18.12
CA ASN A 162 26.23 -21.27 17.60
C ASN A 162 25.95 -22.72 18.04
N PRO A 163 25.84 -23.68 17.11
CA PRO A 163 25.50 -25.06 17.43
C PRO A 163 26.65 -25.87 18.06
N GLY A 164 27.82 -25.27 18.24
CA GLY A 164 29.00 -25.90 18.83
C GLY A 164 29.77 -26.79 17.83
N ALA A 165 31.06 -26.98 18.10
CA ALA A 165 31.95 -27.76 17.22
C ALA A 165 31.47 -29.21 17.03
N PRO A 166 31.64 -29.82 15.85
CA PRO A 166 31.43 -31.25 15.65
C PRO A 166 32.47 -32.08 16.41
N SER A 167 32.19 -33.38 16.56
CA SER A 167 33.08 -34.32 17.25
C SER A 167 34.44 -34.41 16.56
N ALA A 168 35.48 -33.90 17.23
CA ALA A 168 36.86 -34.03 16.78
C ALA A 168 37.36 -35.48 16.80
N THR A 169 36.82 -36.31 17.69
CA THR A 169 37.13 -37.74 17.76
C THR A 169 36.65 -38.47 16.50
N ASP A 170 35.51 -38.06 15.95
CA ASP A 170 34.92 -38.69 14.77
C ASP A 170 35.49 -38.15 13.45
N ALA A 171 36.26 -37.06 13.53
CA ALA A 171 36.93 -36.43 12.42
C ALA A 171 38.33 -37.01 12.12
N VAL A 172 38.85 -37.89 12.98
CA VAL A 172 40.17 -38.52 12.83
C VAL A 172 40.07 -40.03 12.64
N PRO A 173 41.04 -40.67 11.96
CA PRO A 173 41.08 -42.12 11.84
C PRO A 173 41.21 -42.83 13.20
N GLU A 174 40.75 -44.07 13.27
CA GLU A 174 40.96 -44.92 14.45
C GLU A 174 42.41 -45.43 14.53
N LYS A 175 42.90 -45.66 15.76
CA LYS A 175 44.20 -46.28 16.02
C LYS A 175 44.37 -47.58 15.23
N GLN A 176 45.57 -47.81 14.74
CA GLN A 176 45.88 -49.05 14.01
C GLN A 176 45.84 -50.24 14.99
N PRO A 177 45.38 -51.43 14.54
CA PRO A 177 45.44 -52.64 15.34
C PRO A 177 46.89 -52.96 15.69
N ALA A 178 47.12 -53.61 16.84
CA ALA A 178 48.48 -53.93 17.30
C ALA A 178 49.28 -54.75 16.28
N ALA A 179 48.61 -55.63 15.53
CA ALA A 179 49.19 -56.45 14.47
C ALA A 179 49.86 -55.66 13.34
N VAL A 180 49.47 -54.40 13.10
CA VAL A 180 50.10 -53.55 12.05
C VAL A 180 51.48 -53.05 12.47
N THR A 181 51.78 -53.08 13.78
CA THR A 181 53.07 -52.66 14.34
C THR A 181 53.84 -53.84 14.93
N ASP A 182 53.41 -55.07 14.65
CA ASP A 182 54.10 -56.27 15.08
C ASP A 182 55.17 -56.65 14.04
N PHE A 183 56.42 -56.70 14.48
CA PHE A 183 57.57 -57.03 13.65
C PHE A 183 58.26 -58.32 14.10
N SER A 184 57.63 -59.09 14.99
CA SER A 184 58.19 -60.33 15.55
C SER A 184 58.34 -61.46 14.52
N GLU A 185 57.61 -61.40 13.40
CA GLU A 185 57.72 -62.37 12.31
C GLU A 185 59.12 -62.39 11.67
N GLY A 186 59.77 -61.23 11.52
CA GLY A 186 61.11 -61.15 10.91
C GLY A 186 62.18 -61.90 11.73
N PRO A 187 62.34 -61.61 13.04
CA PRO A 187 63.19 -62.41 13.91
C PRO A 187 62.84 -63.91 13.92
N ALA A 188 61.55 -64.25 13.95
CA ALA A 188 61.10 -65.65 13.95
C ALA A 188 61.47 -66.38 12.64
N GLU A 189 61.35 -65.73 11.48
CA GLU A 189 61.82 -66.27 10.19
C GLU A 189 63.32 -66.49 10.19
N ASN A 190 64.09 -65.57 10.77
CA ASN A 190 65.54 -65.69 10.86
C ASN A 190 65.95 -66.84 11.81
N ASP A 191 65.27 -66.98 12.95
CA ASP A 191 65.47 -68.10 13.87
C ASP A 191 65.11 -69.44 13.20
N GLN A 192 64.03 -69.48 12.43
CA GLN A 192 63.63 -70.66 11.67
C GLN A 192 64.67 -71.02 10.59
N ALA A 193 65.18 -70.04 9.84
CA ALA A 193 66.19 -70.29 8.81
C ALA A 193 67.51 -70.81 9.42
N MET A 194 67.90 -70.31 10.59
CA MET A 194 69.05 -70.81 11.34
C MET A 194 68.82 -72.25 11.83
N ALA A 195 67.63 -72.53 12.35
CA ALA A 195 67.24 -73.86 12.80
C ALA A 195 67.21 -74.89 11.65
N ASP A 196 66.64 -74.51 10.50
CA ASP A 196 66.58 -75.34 9.29
C ASP A 196 67.97 -75.63 8.71
N ALA A 197 68.93 -74.72 8.91
CA ALA A 197 70.32 -74.87 8.50
C ALA A 197 71.19 -75.58 9.55
N GLU A 198 70.63 -75.98 10.70
CA GLU A 198 71.34 -76.52 11.86
C GLU A 198 72.48 -75.61 12.36
N VAL A 199 72.34 -74.30 12.16
CA VAL A 199 73.31 -73.28 12.59
C VAL A 199 72.85 -72.69 13.92
N THR A 200 73.75 -72.65 14.92
CA THR A 200 73.52 -71.95 16.19
C THR A 200 74.30 -70.63 16.26
N GLU A 201 73.85 -69.70 17.09
CA GLU A 201 74.60 -68.47 17.35
C GLU A 201 75.99 -68.76 17.93
N GLU A 202 76.14 -69.80 18.75
CA GLU A 202 77.43 -70.24 19.29
C GLU A 202 78.36 -70.80 18.21
N GLN A 203 77.82 -71.43 17.15
CA GLN A 203 78.61 -71.88 16.01
C GLN A 203 79.09 -70.70 15.18
N LEU A 204 78.23 -69.71 14.91
CA LEU A 204 78.64 -68.48 14.22
C LEU A 204 79.74 -67.74 15.01
N ALA A 205 79.56 -67.58 16.32
CA ALA A 205 80.53 -66.88 17.18
C ALA A 205 81.88 -67.61 17.32
N LYS A 206 81.95 -68.93 17.04
CA LYS A 206 83.19 -69.73 17.12
C LYS A 206 83.81 -70.00 15.75
N GLY A 207 83.15 -69.60 14.66
CA GLY A 207 83.57 -69.91 13.29
C GLY A 207 84.85 -69.19 12.83
N ASN A 208 85.28 -68.13 13.54
CA ASN A 208 86.52 -67.39 13.29
C ASN A 208 86.62 -66.75 11.88
N GLU A 209 85.47 -66.53 11.24
CA GLU A 209 85.31 -65.83 9.96
C GLU A 209 84.63 -64.46 10.21
N PRO A 210 85.15 -63.34 9.70
CA PRO A 210 84.59 -62.00 9.91
C PRO A 210 83.11 -61.87 9.53
N GLU A 211 82.66 -62.57 8.49
CA GLU A 211 81.29 -62.51 7.97
C GLU A 211 80.28 -63.14 8.95
N PHE A 212 80.68 -64.10 9.78
CA PHE A 212 79.80 -64.71 10.79
C PHE A 212 79.56 -63.80 11.99
N ASP A 213 80.59 -63.04 12.40
CA ASP A 213 80.45 -62.02 13.44
C ASP A 213 79.55 -60.88 12.97
N GLU A 214 79.70 -60.44 11.70
CA GLU A 214 78.81 -59.45 11.09
C GLU A 214 77.36 -59.94 11.01
N ALA A 215 77.13 -61.19 10.58
CA ALA A 215 75.79 -61.77 10.50
C ALA A 215 75.12 -61.89 11.88
N LEU A 216 75.86 -62.33 12.91
CA LEU A 216 75.36 -62.42 14.28
C LEU A 216 75.02 -61.04 14.87
N SER A 217 75.88 -60.04 14.60
CA SER A 217 75.62 -58.65 14.98
C SER A 217 74.38 -58.08 14.29
N ALA A 218 74.23 -58.36 13.00
CA ALA A 218 73.06 -57.95 12.21
C ALA A 218 71.76 -58.61 12.72
N LYS A 219 71.79 -59.92 13.04
CA LYS A 219 70.66 -60.64 13.67
C LYS A 219 70.23 -59.99 14.99
N LYS A 220 71.18 -59.80 15.92
CA LYS A 220 70.90 -59.18 17.23
C LYS A 220 70.39 -57.74 17.11
N THR A 221 70.92 -56.99 16.14
CA THR A 221 70.43 -55.63 15.83
C THR A 221 69.01 -55.67 15.30
N SER A 222 68.71 -56.60 14.38
CA SER A 222 67.37 -56.79 13.82
C SER A 222 66.34 -57.16 14.89
N GLU A 223 66.67 -58.07 15.80
CA GLU A 223 65.82 -58.43 16.96
C GLU A 223 65.57 -57.25 17.89
N ALA A 224 66.62 -56.51 18.23
CA ALA A 224 66.51 -55.34 19.10
C ALA A 224 65.66 -54.24 18.45
N ASP A 225 65.78 -54.05 17.14
CA ASP A 225 64.97 -53.09 16.39
C ASP A 225 63.51 -53.56 16.24
N ALA A 226 63.28 -54.85 15.96
CA ALA A 226 61.95 -55.46 15.92
C ALA A 226 61.23 -55.35 17.28
N ALA A 227 61.95 -55.50 18.39
CA ALA A 227 61.39 -55.32 19.74
C ALA A 227 61.05 -53.85 20.07
N LYS A 228 61.83 -52.88 19.56
CA LYS A 228 61.64 -51.44 19.84
C LYS A 228 60.67 -50.75 18.88
N ALA A 229 60.54 -51.25 17.64
CA ALA A 229 59.73 -50.65 16.59
C ALA A 229 58.24 -50.48 16.97
N PRO A 230 57.56 -51.43 17.63
CA PRO A 230 56.16 -51.27 18.02
C PRO A 230 55.92 -50.07 18.94
N ALA A 231 56.81 -49.86 19.92
CA ALA A 231 56.71 -48.74 20.85
C ALA A 231 56.92 -47.39 20.15
N LYS A 232 57.93 -47.31 19.26
CA LYS A 232 58.17 -46.11 18.42
C LYS A 232 56.98 -45.80 17.51
N GLY A 233 56.43 -46.82 16.85
CA GLY A 233 55.27 -46.68 15.96
C GLY A 233 54.02 -46.19 16.70
N LYS A 234 53.73 -46.76 17.87
CA LYS A 234 52.61 -46.32 18.73
C LYS A 234 52.76 -44.87 19.19
N ALA A 235 53.96 -44.48 19.63
CA ALA A 235 54.23 -43.11 20.06
C ALA A 235 54.03 -42.09 18.91
N ALA A 236 54.55 -42.39 17.72
CA ALA A 236 54.38 -41.54 16.55
C ALA A 236 52.90 -41.45 16.11
N GLN A 237 52.17 -42.56 16.14
CA GLN A 237 50.73 -42.58 15.87
C GLN A 237 49.94 -41.73 16.88
N ASP A 238 50.21 -41.91 18.18
CA ASP A 238 49.50 -41.17 19.23
C ASP A 238 49.74 -39.66 19.13
N GLN A 239 50.96 -39.26 18.78
CA GLN A 239 51.29 -37.87 18.50
C GLN A 239 50.49 -37.34 17.29
N GLN A 240 50.49 -38.07 16.16
CA GLN A 240 49.73 -37.64 14.97
C GLN A 240 48.22 -37.57 15.22
N LEU A 241 47.64 -38.56 15.90
CA LEU A 241 46.21 -38.56 16.21
C LEU A 241 45.84 -37.43 17.17
N THR A 242 46.69 -37.11 18.15
CA THR A 242 46.48 -35.99 19.07
C THR A 242 46.48 -34.66 18.31
N THR A 243 47.49 -34.41 17.48
CA THR A 243 47.57 -33.20 16.66
C THR A 243 46.40 -33.10 15.68
N ALA A 244 46.06 -34.19 14.98
CA ALA A 244 44.92 -34.23 14.06
C ALA A 244 43.60 -33.92 14.78
N LYS A 245 43.41 -34.44 16.00
CA LYS A 245 42.21 -34.20 16.80
C LYS A 245 42.12 -32.75 17.27
N GLN A 246 43.24 -32.15 17.68
CA GLN A 246 43.29 -30.72 18.04
C GLN A 246 42.95 -29.83 16.83
N ASN A 247 43.54 -30.12 15.66
CA ASN A 247 43.26 -29.40 14.43
C ASN A 247 41.78 -29.56 14.01
N ALA A 248 41.24 -30.76 14.08
CA ALA A 248 39.84 -31.02 13.76
C ALA A 248 38.88 -30.26 14.70
N ALA A 249 39.20 -30.20 16.00
CA ALA A 249 38.43 -29.41 16.96
C ALA A 249 38.46 -27.91 16.62
N ALA A 250 39.65 -27.37 16.32
CA ALA A 250 39.83 -25.96 15.97
C ALA A 250 39.10 -25.60 14.66
N SER A 251 39.31 -26.39 13.59
CA SER A 251 38.64 -26.18 12.31
C SER A 251 37.12 -26.34 12.42
N GLY A 252 36.65 -27.32 13.19
CA GLY A 252 35.22 -27.51 13.45
C GLY A 252 34.59 -26.33 14.19
N ALA A 253 35.24 -25.81 15.23
CA ALA A 253 34.79 -24.63 15.95
C ALA A 253 34.76 -23.38 15.05
N GLN A 254 35.82 -23.15 14.27
CA GLN A 254 35.91 -22.03 13.33
C GLN A 254 34.82 -22.10 12.26
N ALA A 255 34.57 -23.28 11.70
CA ALA A 255 33.52 -23.47 10.70
C ALA A 255 32.12 -23.17 11.26
N MET A 256 31.81 -23.62 12.48
CA MET A 256 30.51 -23.34 13.13
C MET A 256 30.36 -21.87 13.50
N ALA A 257 31.44 -21.21 13.94
CA ALA A 257 31.46 -19.76 14.16
C ALA A 257 31.22 -19.00 12.84
N GLY A 258 31.85 -19.42 11.74
CA GLY A 258 31.63 -18.87 10.41
C GLY A 258 30.18 -18.99 9.94
N LEU A 259 29.56 -20.17 10.08
CA LEU A 259 28.15 -20.38 9.74
C LEU A 259 27.21 -19.48 10.57
N THR A 260 27.51 -19.34 11.87
CA THR A 260 26.71 -18.48 12.78
C THR A 260 26.83 -17.02 12.35
N ALA A 261 28.04 -16.56 12.03
CA ALA A 261 28.28 -15.21 11.53
C ALA A 261 27.56 -14.95 10.19
N THR A 262 27.63 -15.88 9.24
CA THR A 262 26.88 -15.77 7.98
C THR A 262 25.38 -15.70 8.22
N ARG A 263 24.82 -16.53 9.11
CA ARG A 263 23.39 -16.50 9.43
C ARG A 263 22.97 -15.17 10.09
N ALA A 264 23.81 -14.61 10.95
CA ALA A 264 23.58 -13.29 11.54
C ALA A 264 23.60 -12.17 10.50
N THR A 265 24.54 -12.20 9.55
CA THR A 265 24.58 -11.24 8.43
C THR A 265 23.34 -11.35 7.55
N ALA A 266 22.93 -12.57 7.18
CA ALA A 266 21.70 -12.78 6.41
C ALA A 266 20.45 -12.28 7.18
N GLY A 267 20.42 -12.44 8.50
CA GLY A 267 19.35 -11.87 9.34
C GLY A 267 19.26 -10.34 9.25
N LYS A 268 20.41 -9.65 9.26
CA LYS A 268 20.46 -8.19 9.08
C LYS A 268 20.00 -7.75 7.70
N GLU A 269 20.32 -8.52 6.65
CA GLU A 269 19.83 -8.25 5.29
C GLU A 269 18.31 -8.40 5.21
N VAL A 270 17.74 -9.42 5.87
CA VAL A 270 16.30 -9.59 6.01
C VAL A 270 15.68 -8.41 6.77
N ASP A 271 16.28 -7.97 7.88
CA ASP A 271 15.82 -6.79 8.62
C ASP A 271 15.83 -5.52 7.77
N GLY A 272 16.87 -5.31 6.97
CA GLY A 272 16.93 -4.23 5.98
C GLY A 272 15.80 -4.34 4.95
N GLY A 273 15.59 -5.53 4.38
CA GLY A 273 14.51 -5.78 3.42
C GLY A 273 13.11 -5.55 4.00
N LYS A 274 12.89 -5.88 5.27
CA LYS A 274 11.64 -5.60 6.01
C LYS A 274 11.42 -4.10 6.16
N SER A 275 12.46 -3.36 6.57
CA SER A 275 12.42 -1.90 6.68
C SER A 275 12.14 -1.22 5.34
N ASP A 276 12.77 -1.68 4.26
CA ASP A 276 12.55 -1.17 2.91
C ASP A 276 11.13 -1.44 2.43
N THR A 277 10.60 -2.64 2.69
CA THR A 277 9.23 -3.01 2.33
C THR A 277 8.23 -2.15 3.09
N LYS A 278 8.43 -1.98 4.40
CA LYS A 278 7.65 -1.05 5.24
C LYS A 278 7.64 0.35 4.64
N SER A 279 8.82 0.92 4.37
CA SER A 279 8.97 2.28 3.83
C SER A 279 8.28 2.46 2.46
N LYS A 280 8.35 1.44 1.60
CA LYS A 280 7.65 1.43 0.31
C LYS A 280 6.13 1.41 0.48
N ASP A 281 5.60 0.62 1.43
CA ASP A 281 4.16 0.61 1.72
C ASP A 281 3.69 1.96 2.28
N GLU A 282 4.43 2.55 3.23
CA GLU A 282 4.15 3.88 3.77
C GLU A 282 4.08 4.94 2.66
N LYS A 283 5.07 4.94 1.75
CA LYS A 283 5.07 5.83 0.60
C LYS A 283 3.86 5.60 -0.32
N LYS A 284 3.50 4.35 -0.61
CA LYS A 284 2.35 4.03 -1.44
C LYS A 284 1.03 4.46 -0.80
N ARG A 285 0.89 4.30 0.52
CA ARG A 285 -0.26 4.81 1.28
C ARG A 285 -0.35 6.32 1.21
N ALA A 286 0.77 7.03 1.37
CA ALA A 286 0.82 8.48 1.19
C ALA A 286 0.41 8.91 -0.24
N GLU A 287 0.92 8.23 -1.28
CA GLU A 287 0.55 8.49 -2.67
C GLU A 287 -0.95 8.28 -2.93
N VAL A 288 -1.54 7.20 -2.38
CA VAL A 288 -2.98 6.91 -2.50
C VAL A 288 -3.81 7.95 -1.75
N THR A 289 -3.42 8.30 -0.53
CA THR A 289 -4.08 9.32 0.30
C THR A 289 -4.12 10.67 -0.41
N ALA A 290 -2.96 11.13 -0.93
CA ALA A 290 -2.86 12.37 -1.68
C ALA A 290 -3.72 12.34 -2.96
N LYS A 291 -3.78 11.19 -3.65
CA LYS A 291 -4.62 11.03 -4.85
C LYS A 291 -6.11 11.10 -4.49
N LEU A 292 -6.55 10.45 -3.41
CA LEU A 292 -7.93 10.49 -2.94
C LEU A 292 -8.35 11.93 -2.60
N GLN A 293 -7.52 12.65 -1.85
CA GLN A 293 -7.77 14.05 -1.53
C GLN A 293 -7.87 14.91 -2.79
N LYS A 294 -6.91 14.78 -3.71
CA LYS A 294 -6.91 15.56 -4.96
C LYS A 294 -8.15 15.31 -5.81
N VAL A 295 -8.57 14.05 -5.95
CA VAL A 295 -9.77 13.69 -6.71
C VAL A 295 -11.00 14.29 -6.04
N TYR A 296 -11.14 14.12 -4.72
CA TYR A 296 -12.26 14.68 -3.98
C TYR A 296 -12.32 16.22 -4.07
N ASP A 297 -11.22 16.91 -3.79
CA ASP A 297 -11.18 18.38 -3.79
C ASP A 297 -11.43 18.93 -5.21
N GLY A 298 -10.94 18.24 -6.24
CA GLY A 298 -11.24 18.55 -7.64
C GLY A 298 -12.72 18.37 -7.96
N THR A 299 -13.31 17.22 -7.62
CA THR A 299 -14.73 16.94 -7.84
C THR A 299 -15.63 17.91 -7.08
N LYS A 300 -15.32 18.21 -5.82
CA LYS A 300 -16.03 19.23 -5.03
C LYS A 300 -16.02 20.58 -5.74
N LYS A 301 -14.85 21.02 -6.20
CA LYS A 301 -14.70 22.27 -6.94
C LYS A 301 -15.53 22.27 -8.23
N ASP A 302 -15.51 21.17 -9.00
CA ASP A 302 -16.27 21.07 -10.24
C ASP A 302 -17.79 21.14 -9.99
N VAL A 303 -18.29 20.55 -8.89
CA VAL A 303 -19.69 20.67 -8.48
C VAL A 303 -20.03 22.10 -8.08
N GLU A 304 -19.20 22.75 -7.26
CA GLU A 304 -19.39 24.16 -6.87
C GLU A 304 -19.39 25.11 -8.08
N ASP A 305 -18.45 24.92 -9.01
CA ASP A 305 -18.36 25.70 -10.25
C ASP A 305 -19.56 25.43 -11.17
N THR A 306 -20.08 24.19 -11.21
CA THR A 306 -21.29 23.83 -11.95
C THR A 306 -22.52 24.50 -11.36
N LEU A 307 -22.71 24.46 -10.04
CA LEU A 307 -23.84 25.13 -9.36
C LEU A 307 -23.78 26.65 -9.60
N SER A 308 -22.62 27.28 -9.41
CA SER A 308 -22.44 28.70 -9.68
C SER A 308 -22.65 29.05 -11.17
N GLY A 309 -22.23 28.17 -12.07
CA GLY A 309 -22.44 28.31 -13.51
C GLY A 309 -23.92 28.21 -13.90
N LEU A 310 -24.67 27.29 -13.27
CA LEU A 310 -26.11 27.16 -13.43
C LEU A 310 -26.81 28.42 -12.93
N ASP A 311 -26.45 28.94 -11.76
CA ASP A 311 -27.00 30.20 -11.25
C ASP A 311 -26.81 31.33 -12.28
N LYS A 312 -25.60 31.54 -12.79
CA LYS A 312 -25.36 32.59 -13.80
C LYS A 312 -26.22 32.42 -15.06
N LYS A 313 -26.44 31.17 -15.51
CA LYS A 313 -27.28 30.88 -16.68
C LYS A 313 -28.75 31.17 -16.41
N VAL A 314 -29.27 30.73 -15.27
CA VAL A 314 -30.66 30.97 -14.86
C VAL A 314 -30.89 32.48 -14.67
N ASP A 315 -29.93 33.23 -14.11
CA ASP A 315 -30.02 34.69 -13.93
C ASP A 315 -30.07 35.42 -15.25
N SER A 316 -29.19 35.04 -16.18
CA SER A 316 -29.11 35.65 -17.49
C SER A 316 -30.39 35.38 -18.31
N ALA A 317 -30.83 34.12 -18.34
CA ALA A 317 -32.04 33.71 -19.05
C ALA A 317 -33.29 34.40 -18.46
N PHE A 318 -33.40 34.44 -17.13
CA PHE A 318 -34.51 35.08 -16.46
C PHE A 318 -34.51 36.60 -16.65
N THR A 319 -33.39 37.28 -16.42
CA THR A 319 -33.29 38.75 -16.59
C THR A 319 -33.61 39.18 -18.02
N SER A 320 -33.09 38.44 -19.01
CA SER A 320 -33.37 38.70 -20.42
C SER A 320 -34.83 38.44 -20.78
N GLY A 321 -35.37 37.29 -20.32
CA GLY A 321 -36.75 36.89 -20.54
C GLY A 321 -37.77 37.83 -19.88
N GLU A 322 -37.54 38.21 -18.62
CA GLU A 322 -38.36 39.17 -17.88
C GLU A 322 -38.35 40.53 -18.55
N LYS A 323 -37.17 41.02 -18.97
CA LYS A 323 -37.08 42.29 -19.70
C LYS A 323 -37.91 42.24 -20.98
N ALA A 324 -37.81 41.16 -21.76
CA ALA A 324 -38.60 41.00 -22.98
C ALA A 324 -40.11 40.91 -22.69
N ALA A 325 -40.51 40.22 -21.61
CA ALA A 325 -41.90 40.16 -21.17
C ALA A 325 -42.41 41.54 -20.72
N ARG A 326 -41.64 42.29 -19.94
CA ARG A 326 -41.94 43.64 -19.46
C ARG A 326 -42.04 44.64 -20.60
N ASP A 327 -41.11 44.59 -21.55
CA ASP A 327 -41.12 45.47 -22.73
C ASP A 327 -42.36 45.20 -23.59
N ALA A 328 -42.71 43.92 -23.80
CA ALA A 328 -43.92 43.54 -24.52
C ALA A 328 -45.20 43.97 -23.80
N PHE A 329 -45.27 43.76 -22.47
CA PHE A 329 -46.37 44.26 -21.63
C PHE A 329 -46.51 45.78 -21.77
N THR A 330 -45.41 46.52 -21.64
CA THR A 330 -45.41 47.97 -21.69
C THR A 330 -45.85 48.49 -23.05
N ALA A 331 -45.39 47.88 -24.14
CA ALA A 331 -45.77 48.25 -25.50
C ALA A 331 -47.25 47.97 -25.79
N ASP A 332 -47.72 46.77 -25.42
CA ASP A 332 -49.12 46.36 -25.59
C ASP A 332 -50.07 47.23 -24.76
N HIS A 333 -49.74 47.46 -23.49
CA HIS A 333 -50.53 48.32 -22.59
C HIS A 333 -50.59 49.77 -23.07
N LYS A 334 -49.45 50.36 -23.51
CA LYS A 334 -49.43 51.72 -24.11
C LYS A 334 -50.28 51.80 -25.38
N SER A 335 -50.18 50.80 -26.26
CA SER A 335 -50.93 50.75 -27.51
C SER A 335 -52.44 50.67 -27.25
N ARG A 336 -52.85 49.79 -26.33
CA ARG A 336 -54.23 49.61 -25.88
C ARG A 336 -54.78 50.86 -25.20
N MET A 337 -54.01 51.47 -24.31
CA MET A 337 -54.40 52.71 -23.63
C MET A 337 -54.53 53.89 -24.60
N LYS A 338 -53.64 53.98 -25.60
CA LYS A 338 -53.73 55.00 -26.66
C LYS A 338 -55.01 54.81 -27.48
N LYS A 339 -55.28 53.59 -27.98
CA LYS A 339 -56.52 53.27 -28.71
C LYS A 339 -57.79 53.56 -27.89
N TYR A 340 -57.77 53.23 -26.60
CA TYR A 340 -58.87 53.53 -25.67
C TYR A 340 -59.09 55.03 -25.52
N LYS A 341 -58.00 55.81 -25.36
CA LYS A 341 -58.06 57.27 -25.27
C LYS A 341 -58.59 57.91 -26.55
N ASP A 342 -58.07 57.49 -27.70
CA ASP A 342 -58.47 58.01 -29.01
C ASP A 342 -59.97 57.76 -29.27
N LYS A 343 -60.50 56.60 -28.84
CA LYS A 343 -61.92 56.25 -29.00
C LYS A 343 -62.85 56.96 -28.00
N ARG A 344 -62.41 57.23 -26.77
CA ARG A 344 -63.28 57.72 -25.68
C ARG A 344 -63.15 59.22 -25.38
N TYR A 345 -62.00 59.81 -25.69
CA TYR A 345 -61.68 61.20 -25.35
C TYR A 345 -61.35 62.09 -26.56
N SER A 346 -61.59 61.63 -27.80
CA SER A 346 -61.50 62.48 -28.99
C SER A 346 -62.68 63.48 -29.05
N GLY A 347 -62.39 64.75 -29.41
CA GLY A 347 -63.37 65.84 -29.51
C GLY A 347 -63.40 66.83 -28.33
N LEU A 348 -64.06 67.98 -28.52
CA LEU A 348 -64.14 69.12 -27.57
C LEU A 348 -64.72 68.76 -26.18
N LEU A 349 -65.57 67.72 -26.10
CA LEU A 349 -66.18 67.22 -24.85
C LEU A 349 -65.31 66.18 -24.11
N GLY A 350 -64.22 65.70 -24.72
CA GLY A 350 -63.36 64.64 -24.18
C GLY A 350 -62.46 65.09 -23.02
N LYS A 351 -61.98 66.34 -23.04
CA LYS A 351 -61.06 66.88 -22.02
C LYS A 351 -61.67 66.91 -20.61
N GLY A 352 -62.96 67.27 -20.49
CA GLY A 352 -63.67 67.30 -19.20
C GLY A 352 -63.97 65.90 -18.64
N ARG A 353 -64.28 64.93 -19.51
CA ARG A 353 -64.49 63.52 -19.12
C ARG A 353 -63.20 62.87 -18.63
N TRP A 354 -62.05 63.19 -19.23
CA TRP A 354 -60.77 62.66 -18.80
C TRP A 354 -60.42 63.08 -17.37
N VAL A 355 -60.57 64.37 -17.00
CA VAL A 355 -60.26 64.86 -15.65
C VAL A 355 -61.13 64.20 -14.57
N LYS A 356 -62.42 63.95 -14.87
CA LYS A 356 -63.35 63.27 -13.96
C LYS A 356 -63.05 61.76 -13.85
N ASP A 357 -62.90 61.06 -14.98
CA ASP A 357 -62.65 59.61 -15.02
C ASP A 357 -61.24 59.25 -14.50
N LYS A 358 -60.31 60.21 -14.48
CA LYS A 358 -58.95 60.03 -13.95
C LYS A 358 -58.92 59.66 -12.46
N PHE A 359 -59.90 60.14 -11.68
CA PHE A 359 -59.96 59.96 -10.23
C PHE A 359 -61.19 59.18 -9.74
N ALA A 360 -62.17 58.89 -10.62
CA ALA A 360 -63.43 58.22 -10.26
C ALA A 360 -63.36 56.67 -10.22
N GLY A 361 -62.15 56.10 -10.07
CA GLY A 361 -61.91 54.65 -10.14
C GLY A 361 -61.67 54.13 -11.57
N LEU A 362 -61.12 52.93 -11.69
CA LEU A 362 -60.81 52.33 -13.00
C LEU A 362 -62.09 51.84 -13.70
N PRO A 363 -62.48 52.41 -14.86
CA PRO A 363 -63.61 51.88 -15.62
C PRO A 363 -63.33 50.43 -16.03
N LYS A 364 -64.35 49.57 -16.01
CA LYS A 364 -64.23 48.16 -16.39
C LYS A 364 -63.45 47.95 -17.70
N ALA A 365 -63.72 48.77 -18.71
CA ALA A 365 -63.02 48.72 -19.99
C ALA A 365 -61.51 49.01 -19.92
N ALA A 366 -61.04 49.83 -18.97
CA ALA A 366 -59.62 50.09 -18.78
C ALA A 366 -58.93 49.01 -17.92
N ASN A 367 -59.67 48.42 -16.97
CA ASN A 367 -59.24 47.23 -16.25
C ASN A 367 -59.05 46.04 -17.20
N ASP A 368 -60.00 45.82 -18.12
CA ASP A 368 -59.95 44.72 -19.08
C ASP A 368 -58.71 44.82 -20.01
N LEU A 369 -58.32 46.03 -20.40
CA LEU A 369 -57.10 46.26 -21.19
C LEU A 369 -55.83 45.91 -20.41
N TYR A 370 -55.75 46.30 -19.13
CA TYR A 370 -54.64 45.91 -18.26
C TYR A 370 -54.59 44.38 -18.06
N GLN A 371 -55.75 43.73 -17.88
CA GLN A 371 -55.87 42.28 -17.73
C GLN A 371 -55.43 41.52 -19.00
N GLU A 372 -55.70 42.07 -20.19
CA GLU A 372 -55.21 41.50 -21.45
C GLU A 372 -53.69 41.63 -21.60
N SER A 373 -53.11 42.80 -21.30
CA SER A 373 -51.66 42.98 -21.29
C SER A 373 -50.98 42.11 -20.23
N ARG A 374 -51.60 41.93 -19.05
CA ARG A 374 -51.16 41.00 -18.00
C ARG A 374 -51.10 39.56 -18.52
N LYS A 375 -52.14 39.08 -19.22
CA LYS A 375 -52.12 37.73 -19.82
C LYS A 375 -50.93 37.54 -20.76
N LEU A 376 -50.58 38.55 -21.55
CA LEU A 376 -49.41 38.51 -22.43
C LEU A 376 -48.09 38.41 -21.65
N TYR A 377 -47.94 39.20 -20.57
CA TYR A 377 -46.77 39.11 -19.70
C TYR A 377 -46.64 37.72 -19.09
N VAL A 378 -47.72 37.20 -18.50
CA VAL A 378 -47.75 35.87 -17.86
C VAL A 378 -47.43 34.76 -18.86
N ALA A 379 -48.00 34.81 -20.07
CA ALA A 379 -47.70 33.83 -21.11
C ALA A 379 -46.22 33.85 -21.53
N LYS A 380 -45.62 35.05 -21.66
CA LYS A 380 -44.18 35.18 -21.96
C LYS A 380 -43.31 34.69 -20.81
N MET A 381 -43.65 35.02 -19.57
CA MET A 381 -42.95 34.51 -18.39
C MET A 381 -43.05 32.99 -18.29
N GLN A 382 -44.22 32.40 -18.58
CA GLN A 382 -44.40 30.95 -18.66
C GLN A 382 -43.44 30.31 -19.66
N THR A 383 -43.21 30.93 -20.83
CA THR A 383 -42.23 30.45 -21.79
C THR A 383 -40.81 30.53 -21.24
N VAL A 384 -40.42 31.65 -20.62
CA VAL A 384 -39.09 31.81 -20.00
C VAL A 384 -38.86 30.76 -18.93
N ILE A 385 -39.81 30.55 -18.03
CA ILE A 385 -39.72 29.55 -16.96
C ILE A 385 -39.64 28.15 -17.55
N SER A 386 -40.43 27.83 -18.60
CA SER A 386 -40.37 26.52 -19.25
C SER A 386 -39.08 26.24 -20.02
N SER A 387 -38.30 27.28 -20.33
CA SER A 387 -36.99 27.13 -20.99
C SER A 387 -35.84 27.01 -19.99
N VAL A 388 -36.12 27.26 -18.71
CA VAL A 388 -35.14 27.40 -17.63
C VAL A 388 -35.32 26.31 -16.57
N ALA A 389 -36.56 25.93 -16.28
CA ALA A 389 -36.96 24.77 -15.50
C ALA A 389 -37.22 23.58 -16.42
#